data_AF-C7QAD2-F1
#
_entry.id   AF-C7QAD2-F1
#
_cell.length_a   1.000
_cell.length_b   1.000
_cell.length_c   1.000
_cell.angle_alpha   90.00
_cell.angle_beta   90.00
_cell.angle_gamma   90.00
#
_symmetry.space_group_name_H-M   'P 1'
#
loop_
_entity.id
_entity.type
_entity.pdbx_description
1 polymer ?
#
loop_
_entity_poly.entity_id
_entity_poly.type
_entity_poly.pdbx_seq_one_letter_code
_entity_poly.pdbx_strand_id
1 'polypeptide(L)' 'MGRLYQVMAYCTVLRLAHGHLVYAAGEPAIATHTVRAAGLAITAHALDLDQPPTRVEEQIAAIGEWIVNAIA' A
#
# COMPACT_ATOMS: atom_id res chain seq x y z
N MET A 1 -10.94 -9.84 4.45
CA MET A 1 -10.04 -10.89 3.94
C MET A 1 -10.23 -11.10 2.43
N GLY A 2 -9.74 -10.19 1.58
CA GLY A 2 -9.95 -10.34 0.11
C GLY A 2 -9.01 -9.51 -0.78
N ARG A 3 -8.72 -8.26 -0.40
CA ARG A 3 -7.89 -7.34 -1.20
C ARG A 3 -6.39 -7.70 -1.22
N LEU A 4 -5.87 -8.29 -0.14
CA LEU A 4 -4.48 -8.77 -0.06
C LEU A 4 -4.19 -9.90 -1.07
N TYR A 5 -5.13 -10.84 -1.21
CA TYR A 5 -4.99 -11.97 -2.13
C TYR A 5 -5.07 -11.53 -3.60
N GLN A 6 -5.87 -10.51 -3.91
CA GLN A 6 -5.91 -9.93 -5.26
C GLN A 6 -4.56 -9.30 -5.63
N VAL A 7 -3.99 -8.44 -4.78
CA VAL A 7 -2.69 -7.83 -5.07
C VAL A 7 -1.60 -8.88 -5.18
N MET A 8 -1.62 -9.91 -4.33
CA MET A 8 -0.69 -11.03 -4.47
C MET A 8 -0.84 -11.77 -5.81
N ALA A 9 -2.07 -12.05 -6.26
CA ALA A 9 -2.31 -12.68 -7.55
C ALA A 9 -1.79 -11.81 -8.71
N TYR A 10 -2.08 -10.50 -8.69
CA TYR A 10 -1.59 -9.57 -9.70
C TYR A 10 -0.07 -9.47 -9.72
N CYS A 11 0.57 -9.28 -8.57
CA CYS A 11 2.04 -9.20 -8.48
C CYS A 11 2.70 -10.51 -8.90
N THR A 12 2.11 -11.66 -8.57
CA THR A 12 2.63 -12.98 -8.99
C THR A 12 2.54 -13.16 -10.51
N VAL A 13 1.41 -12.78 -11.13
CA VAL A 13 1.23 -12.87 -12.59
C VAL A 13 2.12 -11.87 -13.34
N LEU A 14 2.21 -10.64 -12.84
CA LEU A 14 3.00 -9.56 -13.46
C LEU A 14 4.49 -9.61 -13.10
N ARG A 15 4.91 -10.58 -12.27
CA ARG A 15 6.29 -10.73 -11.75
C ARG A 15 6.83 -9.47 -11.10
N LEU A 16 5.98 -8.76 -10.36
CA LEU A 16 6.37 -7.59 -9.59
C LEU A 16 6.90 -8.02 -8.22
N ALA A 17 8.02 -7.43 -7.79
CA ALA A 17 8.60 -7.68 -6.47
C ALA A 17 7.88 -6.93 -5.34
N HIS A 18 7.11 -5.89 -5.69
CA HIS A 18 6.44 -5.00 -4.74
C HIS A 18 4.97 -4.80 -5.15
N GLY A 19 4.09 -4.76 -4.16
CA GLY A 19 2.67 -4.42 -4.31
C GLY A 19 2.23 -3.45 -3.23
N HIS A 20 1.38 -2.48 -3.57
CA HIS A 20 0.90 -1.47 -2.64
C HIS A 20 -0.62 -1.51 -2.57
N LEU A 21 -1.16 -1.44 -1.35
CA LEU A 21 -2.58 -1.36 -1.06
C LEU A 21 -2.84 -0.05 -0.35
N VAL A 22 -3.84 0.73 -0.80
CA VAL A 22 -4.27 1.93 -0.09
C VAL A 22 -5.69 1.69 0.42
N TYR A 23 -5.88 1.83 1.73
CA TYR A 23 -7.16 1.64 2.40
C TYR A 23 -7.66 2.97 2.96
N ALA A 24 -8.84 3.38 2.52
CA ALA A 24 -9.62 4.38 3.22
C ALA A 24 -10.06 3.82 4.59
N ALA A 25 -9.31 4.14 5.64
CA ALA A 25 -9.57 3.71 7.01
C ALA A 25 -9.02 4.77 7.95
N GLY A 26 -9.84 5.25 8.89
CA GLY A 26 -9.55 6.40 9.77
C GLY A 26 -8.43 6.22 10.80
N GLU A 27 -7.57 5.21 10.64
CA GLU A 27 -6.43 4.99 11.51
C GLU A 27 -5.17 4.79 10.65
N PRO A 28 -4.12 5.63 10.80
CA PRO A 28 -2.91 5.54 10.00
C PRO A 28 -2.02 4.38 10.49
N ALA A 29 -2.44 3.15 10.27
CA ALA A 29 -1.59 1.98 10.46
C ALA A 29 -1.00 1.59 9.10
N ILE A 30 0.26 1.97 8.86
CA ILE A 30 1.06 1.37 7.76
C ILE A 30 1.35 -0.08 8.17
N ALA A 31 0.59 -1.02 7.64
CA ALA A 31 0.81 -2.43 7.86
C ALA A 31 1.65 -2.99 6.69
N THR A 32 2.93 -3.22 6.94
CA THR A 32 3.79 -3.91 5.97
C THR A 32 3.60 -5.42 6.13
N HIS A 33 3.16 -6.09 5.07
CA HIS A 33 2.99 -7.54 5.01
C HIS A 33 3.99 -8.13 4.00
N THR A 34 5.09 -8.66 4.51
CA THR A 34 6.04 -9.41 3.67
C THR A 34 5.57 -10.85 3.50
N VAL A 35 5.19 -11.24 2.28
CA VAL A 35 4.81 -12.62 1.98
C VAL A 35 6.09 -13.38 1.57
N ARG A 36 6.54 -14.29 2.43
CA ARG A 36 7.79 -15.04 2.23
C ARG A 36 7.71 -16.09 1.12
N ALA A 37 6.51 -16.48 0.70
CA ALA A 37 6.33 -17.27 -0.52
C ALA A 37 6.39 -16.32 -1.73
N ALA A 38 7.37 -16.50 -2.60
CA ALA A 38 7.61 -15.74 -3.84
C ALA A 38 8.38 -14.40 -3.74
N GLY A 39 8.95 -14.03 -2.58
CA GLY A 39 9.80 -12.83 -2.48
C GLY A 39 9.07 -11.51 -2.74
N LEU A 40 7.74 -11.50 -2.55
CA LEU A 40 6.87 -10.36 -2.79
C LEU A 40 6.65 -9.58 -1.49
N ALA A 41 6.99 -8.29 -1.50
CA ALA A 41 6.67 -7.37 -0.42
C ALA A 41 5.36 -6.64 -0.73
N ILE A 42 4.36 -6.75 0.16
CA ILE A 42 3.12 -5.98 0.05
C ILE A 42 3.04 -4.96 1.19
N THR A 43 2.88 -3.69 0.83
CA THR A 43 2.72 -2.60 1.82
C THR A 43 1.30 -2.09 1.79
N ALA A 44 0.61 -2.12 2.92
CA ALA A 44 -0.70 -1.50 3.07
C ALA A 44 -0.56 -0.13 3.73
N HIS A 45 -1.00 0.91 3.02
CA HIS A 45 -1.13 2.27 3.48
C HIS A 45 -2.58 2.52 3.91
N ALA A 46 -2.77 3.11 5.08
CA ALA A 46 -4.06 3.64 5.48
C ALA A 46 -4.14 5.13 5.12
N LEU A 47 -5.30 5.53 4.61
CA LEU A 47 -5.66 6.89 4.26
C LEU A 47 -6.87 7.26 5.13
N ASP A 48 -6.68 8.26 5.99
CA ASP A 48 -7.75 8.81 6.81
C ASP A 48 -8.55 9.82 5.99
N LEU A 49 -9.78 9.44 5.63
CA LEU A 49 -10.72 10.26 4.87
C LEU A 49 -11.62 11.14 5.74
N ASP A 50 -11.57 11.01 7.07
CA ASP A 50 -12.36 11.85 7.98
C ASP A 50 -11.69 13.22 8.24
N GLN A 51 -10.62 13.49 7.50
CA GLN A 51 -9.84 14.73 7.58
C GLN A 51 -10.24 15.73 6.49
N PRO A 52 -9.89 17.02 6.66
CA PRO A 52 -10.04 18.02 5.60
C PRO A 52 -9.36 17.59 4.29
N PRO A 53 -9.87 18.00 3.11
CA PRO A 53 -9.31 17.60 1.81
C PRO A 53 -7.81 17.84 1.66
N THR A 54 -7.30 18.96 2.18
CA THR A 54 -5.87 19.28 2.18
C THR A 54 -5.04 18.25 2.95
N ARG A 55 -5.56 17.71 4.04
CA ARG A 55 -4.90 16.64 4.81
C ARG A 55 -4.97 15.28 4.12
N VAL A 56 -6.00 15.03 3.32
CA VAL A 56 -6.07 13.82 2.50
C VAL A 56 -5.05 13.91 1.35
N GLU A 57 -4.92 15.07 0.72
CA GLU A 57 -3.93 15.33 -0.33
C GLU A 57 -2.49 15.15 0.19
N GLU A 58 -2.18 15.69 1.38
CA GLU A 58 -0.88 15.49 2.04
C GLU A 58 -0.59 14.01 2.30
N GLN A 59 -1.58 13.24 2.76
CA GLN A 59 -1.43 11.79 2.96
C GLN A 59 -1.17 11.04 1.65
N ILE A 60 -1.87 11.39 0.56
CA ILE A 60 -1.65 10.79 -0.76
C ILE A 60 -0.25 11.11 -1.28
N ALA A 61 0.20 12.35 -1.13
CA ALA A 61 1.55 12.77 -1.53
C ALA A 61 2.63 11.98 -0.77
N ALA A 62 2.49 11.83 0.55
CA ALA A 62 3.41 11.06 1.37
C ALA A 62 3.47 9.56 0.96
N ILE A 63 2.34 8.97 0.59
CA ILE A 63 2.30 7.59 0.04
C ILE A 63 3.07 7.53 -1.29
N GLY A 64 2.86 8.51 -2.18
CA GLY A 64 3.57 8.59 -3.46
C GLY A 64 5.09 8.68 -3.29
N GLU A 65 5.56 9.55 -2.41
CA GLU A 65 6.99 9.69 -2.09
C GLU A 65 7.56 8.39 -1.50
N TRP A 66 6.81 7.72 -0.61
CA TRP A 66 7.25 6.44 -0.05
C TRP A 66 7.41 5.37 -1.12
N ILE A 67 6.46 5.27 -2.06
CA ILE A 67 6.51 4.30 -3.16
C ILE A 67 7.73 4.55 -4.05
N VAL A 68 8.02 5.82 -4.39
CA VAL A 68 9.20 6.17 -5.20
C VAL A 68 10.49 5.77 -4.47
N ASN A 69 10.59 6.07 -3.17
CA ASN A 69 11.77 5.73 -2.37
C ASN A 69 11.92 4.23 -2.10
N ALA A 70 10.82 3.47 -2.07
CA ALA A 70 10.86 2.02 -1.84
C ALA A 70 11.26 1.22 -3.10
N ILE A 71 11.20 1.83 -4.29
CA ILE A 71 11.57 1.21 -5.56
C ILE A 71 13.02 1.57 -5.97
N ALA A 72 13.59 2.64 -5.41
CA ALA A 72 14.96 3.10 -5.64
C ALA A 72 16.00 2.21 -4.92
#